data_AF-A0A922MDQ6-F1
#
_entry.id   AF-A0A922MDQ6-F1
#
_cell.length_a   1.000
_cell.length_b   1.000
_cell.length_c   1.000
_cell.angle_alpha   90.00
_cell.angle_beta   90.00
_cell.angle_gamma   90.00
#
_symmetry.space_group_name_H-M   'P 1'
#
loop_
_entity.id
_entity.type
_entity.pdbx_description
1 polymer ?
#
loop_
_entity_poly.entity_id
_entity_poly.type
_entity_poly.pdbx_seq_one_letter_code
_entity_poly.pdbx_strand_id
1 'polypeptide(L)'
;MDPINNTVAGLMDLFNKRMAQFEAQLQREPAEPSNTSNLAAEFFSFRVFITQAVTTLQQQVELFARNIDSMEMRGRRGILLLHGVPEDKEEDAAQLVVDVVRDRLKVNIGTLKPQDAMKFPIEPEIVDTPQKPIIAGRSKRAAAIKK
;
A
#
# COMPACT_ATOMS: atom_id res chain seq x y z
N MET A 1 1.38 -8.37 -5.07
CA MET A 1 -0.03 -8.76 -4.87
C MET A 1 -0.18 -9.83 -3.78
N ASP A 2 0.83 -10.66 -3.54
CA ASP A 2 0.79 -11.75 -2.56
C ASP A 2 0.54 -11.35 -1.09
N PRO A 3 1.05 -10.21 -0.58
CA PRO A 3 0.77 -9.80 0.79
C PRO A 3 -0.72 -9.54 1.04
N ILE A 4 -1.41 -8.98 0.03
CA ILE A 4 -2.83 -8.63 0.10
C ILE A 4 -3.67 -9.90 0.10
N ASN A 5 -3.37 -10.82 -0.81
CA ASN A 5 -4.02 -12.13 -0.90
C ASN A 5 -3.88 -12.90 0.43
N ASN A 6 -2.72 -12.81 1.09
CA ASN A 6 -2.50 -13.44 2.39
C ASN A 6 -3.32 -12.78 3.52
N THR A 7 -3.47 -11.45 3.52
CA THR A 7 -4.35 -10.76 4.49
C THR A 7 -5.83 -11.08 4.29
N VAL A 8 -6.31 -11.08 3.04
CA VAL A 8 -7.71 -11.41 2.73
C VAL A 8 -8.00 -12.87 3.04
N ALA A 9 -7.10 -13.79 2.68
CA ALA A 9 -7.19 -15.20 3.04
C ALA A 9 -7.20 -15.39 4.56
N GLY A 10 -6.33 -14.68 5.29
CA GLY A 10 -6.29 -14.74 6.76
C GLY A 10 -7.56 -14.21 7.43
N LEU A 11 -8.17 -13.15 6.90
CA LEU A 11 -9.46 -12.64 7.36
C LEU A 11 -10.61 -13.61 7.07
N MET A 12 -10.59 -14.23 5.89
CA MET A 12 -11.58 -15.22 5.47
C MET A 12 -11.48 -16.50 6.32
N ASP A 13 -10.27 -16.95 6.62
CA ASP A 13 -10.02 -18.07 7.53
C ASP A 13 -10.50 -17.75 8.95
N LEU A 14 -10.21 -16.54 9.47
CA LEU A 14 -10.67 -16.12 10.79
C LEU A 14 -12.20 -16.08 10.85
N PHE A 15 -12.85 -15.57 9.81
CA PHE A 15 -14.30 -15.54 9.67
C PHE A 15 -14.89 -16.96 9.67
N ASN A 16 -14.41 -17.82 8.78
CA ASN A 16 -14.89 -19.20 8.65
C ASN A 16 -14.71 -19.97 9.96
N LYS A 17 -13.58 -19.77 10.65
CA LYS A 17 -13.28 -20.42 11.93
C LYS A 17 -14.21 -19.96 13.05
N ARG A 18 -14.50 -18.65 13.13
CA ARG A 18 -15.45 -18.10 14.10
C ARG A 18 -16.90 -18.53 13.79
N MET A 19 -17.26 -18.62 12.50
CA MET A 19 -18.58 -19.07 12.09
C MET A 19 -18.80 -20.56 12.39
N ALA A 20 -17.81 -21.40 12.08
CA ALA A 20 -17.84 -22.82 12.43
C ALA A 20 -17.90 -23.03 13.97
N GLN A 21 -17.21 -22.19 14.75
CA GLN A 21 -17.32 -22.22 16.22
C GLN A 21 -18.72 -21.85 16.72
N PHE A 22 -19.34 -20.84 16.10
CA PHE A 22 -20.69 -20.42 16.41
C PHE A 22 -21.72 -21.50 16.04
N GLU A 23 -21.64 -22.07 14.83
CA GLU A 23 -22.50 -23.18 14.38
C GLU A 23 -22.35 -24.42 15.27
N ALA A 24 -21.12 -24.76 15.68
CA ALA A 24 -20.85 -25.88 16.57
C ALA A 24 -21.42 -25.65 17.98
N GLN A 25 -21.49 -24.41 18.46
CA GLN A 25 -22.16 -24.07 19.72
C GLN A 25 -23.67 -24.22 19.59
N LEU A 26 -24.25 -23.74 18.47
CA LEU A 26 -25.67 -23.84 18.17
C LEU A 26 -26.17 -25.29 18.07
N GLN A 27 -25.37 -26.20 17.51
CA GLN A 27 -25.73 -27.62 17.36
C GLN A 27 -25.60 -28.43 18.67
N ARG A 28 -24.86 -27.91 19.66
CA ARG A 28 -24.55 -28.63 20.90
C ARG A 28 -25.57 -28.37 22.00
N GLU A 29 -26.35 -27.29 21.91
CA GLU A 29 -27.46 -27.04 22.82
C GLU A 29 -28.72 -27.80 22.38
N PRO A 30 -29.39 -28.56 23.27
CA PRO A 30 -30.69 -29.14 22.96
C PRO A 30 -31.73 -28.03 22.73
N ALA A 31 -32.68 -28.28 21.83
CA ALA A 31 -33.79 -27.38 21.52
C ALA A 31 -34.79 -27.28 22.69
N GLU A 32 -34.38 -26.68 23.79
CA GLU A 32 -35.23 -26.26 24.90
C GLU A 32 -35.66 -24.80 24.66
N PRO A 33 -36.94 -24.44 24.83
CA PRO A 33 -37.46 -23.10 24.53
C PRO A 33 -36.84 -21.98 25.41
N SER A 34 -36.05 -22.33 26.43
CA SER A 34 -35.39 -21.42 27.38
C SER A 34 -34.00 -20.92 26.96
N ASN A 35 -33.39 -21.48 25.90
CA ASN A 35 -32.02 -21.13 25.46
C ASN A 35 -31.92 -19.80 24.65
N THR A 36 -33.06 -19.15 24.41
CA THR A 36 -33.13 -17.83 23.73
C THR A 36 -32.39 -16.72 24.47
N SER A 37 -32.09 -16.88 25.76
CA SER A 37 -31.37 -15.86 26.53
C SER A 37 -29.90 -15.68 26.13
N ASN A 38 -29.24 -16.73 25.62
CA ASN A 38 -27.84 -16.68 25.18
C ASN A 38 -27.69 -16.19 23.73
N LEU A 39 -28.70 -16.43 22.89
CA LEU A 39 -28.69 -16.04 21.48
C LEU A 39 -28.48 -14.53 21.27
N ALA A 40 -29.02 -13.70 22.17
CA ALA A 40 -28.84 -12.25 22.11
C ALA A 40 -27.37 -11.86 22.36
N ALA A 41 -26.68 -12.53 23.30
CA ALA A 41 -25.28 -12.28 23.61
C ALA A 41 -24.35 -12.76 22.49
N GLU A 42 -24.66 -13.91 21.89
CA GLU A 42 -23.91 -14.44 20.74
C GLU A 42 -24.12 -13.58 19.48
N PHE A 43 -25.35 -13.17 19.19
CA PHE A 43 -25.65 -12.26 18.08
C PHE A 43 -24.96 -10.90 18.25
N PHE A 44 -24.94 -10.37 19.48
CA PHE A 44 -24.21 -9.15 19.78
C PHE A 44 -22.70 -9.33 19.53
N SER A 45 -22.12 -10.43 20.00
CA SER A 45 -20.71 -10.77 19.78
C SER A 45 -20.38 -10.89 18.28
N PHE A 46 -21.29 -11.52 17.51
CA PHE A 46 -21.18 -11.62 16.06
C PHE A 46 -21.24 -10.23 15.39
N ARG A 47 -22.20 -9.38 15.78
CA ARG A 47 -22.29 -8.02 15.23
C ARG A 47 -21.04 -7.20 15.50
N VAL A 48 -20.51 -7.25 16.73
CA VAL A 48 -19.26 -6.57 17.08
C VAL A 48 -18.11 -7.06 16.20
N PHE A 49 -18.01 -8.38 15.99
CA PHE A 49 -16.99 -8.96 15.13
C PHE A 49 -17.11 -8.49 13.67
N ILE A 50 -18.32 -8.52 13.09
CA ILE A 50 -18.54 -8.05 11.71
C ILE A 50 -18.21 -6.57 11.58
N THR A 51 -18.64 -5.75 12.53
CA THR A 51 -18.31 -4.32 12.53
C THR A 51 -16.79 -4.12 12.59
N GLN A 52 -16.08 -4.84 13.46
CA GLN A 52 -14.61 -4.76 13.53
C GLN A 52 -13.93 -5.21 12.22
N ALA A 53 -14.42 -6.28 11.60
CA ALA A 53 -13.87 -6.78 10.33
C ALA A 53 -14.05 -5.74 9.20
N VAL A 54 -15.25 -5.16 9.08
CA VAL A 54 -15.54 -4.12 8.09
C VAL A 54 -14.73 -2.86 8.34
N THR A 55 -14.62 -2.41 9.59
CA THR A 55 -13.79 -1.23 9.94
C THR A 55 -12.32 -1.48 9.61
N THR A 56 -11.80 -2.69 9.87
CA THR A 56 -10.42 -3.04 9.53
C THR A 56 -10.20 -3.03 8.02
N LEU A 57 -11.14 -3.59 7.26
CA LEU A 57 -11.06 -3.59 5.80
C LEU A 57 -11.08 -2.15 5.25
N GLN A 58 -11.95 -1.29 5.78
CA GLN A 58 -12.01 0.12 5.40
C GLN A 58 -10.67 0.83 5.64
N GLN A 59 -10.06 0.61 6.79
CA GLN A 59 -8.75 1.19 7.12
C GLN A 59 -7.64 0.67 6.19
N GLN A 60 -7.67 -0.61 5.83
CA GLN A 60 -6.72 -1.18 4.88
C GLN A 60 -6.85 -0.56 3.49
N VAL A 61 -8.08 -0.40 2.99
CA VAL A 61 -8.34 0.25 1.69
C VAL A 61 -7.87 1.70 1.70
N GLU A 62 -8.10 2.45 2.78
CA GLU A 62 -7.64 3.83 2.91
C GLU A 62 -6.10 3.92 2.91
N LEU A 63 -5.43 3.00 3.60
CA LEU A 63 -3.97 2.93 3.61
C LEU A 63 -3.41 2.60 2.22
N PHE A 64 -4.07 1.72 1.46
CA PHE A 64 -3.69 1.44 0.08
C PHE A 64 -3.85 2.66 -0.83
N ALA A 65 -4.97 3.38 -0.74
CA ALA A 65 -5.19 4.58 -1.54
C ALA A 65 -4.07 5.60 -1.31
N ARG A 66 -3.72 5.86 -0.04
CA ARG A 66 -2.61 6.78 0.32
C ARG A 66 -1.26 6.30 -0.20
N ASN A 67 -1.01 5.00 -0.17
CA ASN A 67 0.24 4.42 -0.67
C ASN A 67 0.35 4.52 -2.19
N ILE A 68 -0.75 4.28 -2.91
CA ILE A 68 -0.81 4.44 -4.38
C ILE A 68 -0.54 5.89 -4.73
N ASP A 69 -1.23 6.85 -4.09
CA ASP A 69 -1.02 8.26 -4.32
C ASP A 69 0.44 8.66 -4.04
N SER A 70 1.01 8.20 -2.92
CA SER A 70 2.41 8.47 -2.56
C SER A 70 3.38 7.90 -3.60
N MET A 71 3.11 6.71 -4.12
CA MET A 71 3.90 6.10 -5.18
C MET A 71 3.80 6.88 -6.49
N GLU A 72 2.59 7.30 -6.89
CA GLU A 72 2.38 8.12 -8.09
C GLU A 72 3.09 9.48 -7.94
N MET A 73 2.92 10.16 -6.80
CA MET A 73 3.58 11.44 -6.53
C MET A 73 5.10 11.30 -6.50
N ARG A 74 5.62 10.21 -5.95
CA ARG A 74 7.07 9.90 -6.00
C ARG A 74 7.54 9.66 -7.43
N GLY A 75 6.75 8.98 -8.27
CA GLY A 75 7.06 8.78 -9.68
C GLY A 75 7.10 10.10 -10.46
N ARG A 76 6.22 11.05 -10.10
CA ARG A 76 6.11 12.37 -10.75
C ARG A 76 7.05 13.44 -10.20
N ARG A 77 7.87 13.15 -9.17
CA ARG A 77 8.74 14.12 -8.50
C ARG A 77 9.77 14.83 -9.41
N GLY A 78 10.09 14.24 -10.57
CA GLY A 78 11.01 14.80 -11.56
C GLY A 78 10.32 15.50 -12.72
N ILE A 79 9.00 15.68 -12.66
CA ILE A 79 8.20 16.27 -13.74
C ILE A 79 7.75 17.66 -13.31
N LEU A 80 7.93 18.64 -14.20
CA LEU A 80 7.40 20.00 -14.04
C LEU A 80 6.32 20.23 -15.10
N LEU A 81 5.12 20.63 -14.67
CA LEU A 81 4.03 20.98 -15.58
C LEU A 81 4.06 22.49 -15.82
N LEU A 82 4.16 22.88 -17.09
CA LEU A 82 4.06 24.27 -17.54
C LEU A 82 2.68 24.46 -18.17
N HIS A 83 1.90 25.40 -17.64
CA HIS A 83 0.55 25.71 -18.10
C HIS A 83 0.49 27.10 -18.73
N GLY A 84 -0.46 27.30 -19.66
CA GLY A 84 -0.67 28.59 -20.31
C GLY A 84 0.38 28.94 -21.37
N VAL A 85 1.04 27.91 -21.92
CA VAL A 85 1.91 28.03 -23.08
C VAL A 85 1.05 27.98 -24.34
N PRO A 86 1.17 28.94 -25.28
CA PRO A 86 0.51 28.86 -26.57
C PRO A 86 0.99 27.65 -27.37
N GLU A 87 0.07 26.87 -27.93
CA GLU A 87 0.38 25.67 -28.73
C GLU A 87 0.61 26.06 -30.21
N ASP A 88 1.63 25.47 -30.85
CA ASP A 88 1.85 25.55 -32.30
C ASP A 88 1.98 24.15 -32.93
N LYS A 89 1.62 24.03 -34.22
CA LYS A 89 1.58 22.73 -34.94
C LYS A 89 2.95 22.16 -35.24
N GLU A 90 3.98 23.01 -35.30
CA GLU A 90 5.38 22.62 -35.53
C GLU A 90 6.27 23.11 -34.38
N GLU A 91 5.87 22.83 -33.12
CA GLU A 91 6.67 23.25 -31.96
C GLU A 91 7.78 22.24 -31.58
N ASP A 92 8.96 22.77 -31.27
CA ASP A 92 9.97 22.08 -30.49
C ASP A 92 9.75 22.38 -29.01
N ALA A 93 9.14 21.44 -28.29
CA ALA A 93 8.83 21.56 -26.88
C ALA A 93 10.07 21.84 -26.02
N ALA A 94 11.25 21.32 -26.38
CA ALA A 94 12.47 21.55 -25.60
C ALA A 94 12.92 23.01 -25.70
N GLN A 95 12.95 23.55 -26.93
CA GLN A 95 13.31 24.95 -27.18
C GLN A 95 12.29 25.90 -26.56
N LEU A 96 11.01 25.60 -26.69
CA LEU A 96 9.93 26.39 -26.12
C LEU A 96 10.01 26.46 -24.58
N VAL A 97 10.38 25.36 -23.90
CA VAL A 97 10.61 25.36 -22.45
C VAL A 97 11.78 26.25 -22.06
N VAL A 98 12.89 26.18 -22.80
CA VAL A 98 14.07 27.03 -22.56
C VAL A 98 13.72 28.51 -22.66
N ASP A 99 12.92 28.89 -23.67
CA ASP A 99 12.52 30.27 -23.90
C ASP A 99 11.54 30.75 -22.82
N VAL A 100 10.53 29.95 -22.46
CA VAL A 100 9.61 30.28 -21.36
C VAL A 100 10.35 30.48 -20.04
N VAL A 101 11.29 29.60 -19.69
CA VAL A 101 12.05 29.71 -18.45
C VAL A 101 12.98 30.93 -18.50
N ARG A 102 13.63 31.20 -19.63
CA ARG A 102 14.47 32.39 -19.81
C ARG A 102 13.66 33.68 -19.61
N ASP A 103 12.51 33.77 -20.26
CA ASP A 103 11.71 35.00 -20.30
C ASP A 103 10.96 35.27 -18.99
N ARG A 104 10.40 34.22 -18.38
CA ARG A 104 9.57 34.35 -17.18
C ARG A 104 10.36 34.26 -15.88
N LEU A 105 11.37 33.39 -15.83
CA LEU A 105 12.16 33.15 -14.62
C LEU A 105 13.52 33.87 -14.63
N LYS A 106 13.92 34.47 -15.76
CA LYS A 106 15.17 35.22 -15.93
C LYS A 106 16.42 34.40 -15.58
N VAL A 107 16.34 33.08 -15.76
CA VAL A 107 17.46 32.15 -15.51
C VAL A 107 18.20 31.92 -16.82
N ASN A 108 19.52 32.06 -16.79
CA ASN A 108 20.37 31.91 -17.97
C ASN A 108 20.76 30.44 -18.16
N ILE A 109 19.93 29.66 -18.87
CA ILE A 109 20.10 28.20 -19.06
C ILE A 109 20.93 27.89 -20.32
N GLY A 110 21.95 28.70 -20.61
CA GLY A 110 22.71 28.64 -21.87
C GLY A 110 23.52 27.35 -22.16
N THR A 111 23.38 26.28 -21.37
CA THR A 111 24.21 25.08 -21.48
C THR A 111 23.50 23.74 -21.37
N LEU A 112 22.16 23.67 -21.26
CA LEU A 112 21.48 22.37 -21.31
C LEU A 112 21.37 21.92 -22.76
N LYS A 113 22.24 21.01 -23.19
CA LYS A 113 22.09 20.34 -24.47
C LYS A 113 20.89 19.37 -24.38
N PRO A 114 20.03 19.25 -25.41
CA PRO A 114 18.86 18.34 -25.40
C PRO A 114 19.16 16.84 -25.19
N GLN A 115 20.43 16.46 -25.10
CA GLN A 115 20.93 15.08 -25.17
C GLN A 115 21.03 14.40 -23.79
N ASP A 116 20.89 15.16 -22.69
CA ASP A 116 20.97 14.60 -21.33
C ASP A 116 19.61 14.10 -20.79
N ALA A 117 18.51 14.34 -21.51
CA ALA A 117 17.15 13.98 -21.10
C ALA A 117 16.66 12.60 -21.64
N MET A 118 17.43 11.95 -22.52
CA MET A 118 17.03 10.69 -23.19
C MET A 118 17.63 9.41 -22.59
N LYS A 119 18.16 9.44 -21.36
CA LYS A 119 18.32 8.21 -20.57
C LYS A 119 17.08 8.02 -19.70
N PHE A 120 16.08 7.37 -20.28
CA PHE A 120 15.08 6.67 -19.47
C PHE A 120 15.82 5.79 -18.45
N PRO A 121 15.35 5.67 -17.20
CA PRO A 121 15.87 4.66 -16.29
C PRO A 121 15.68 3.31 -16.98
N ILE A 122 16.79 2.68 -17.36
CA ILE A 122 16.82 1.27 -17.75
C ILE A 122 16.15 0.52 -16.60
N GLU A 123 15.15 -0.31 -16.92
CA GLU A 123 14.55 -1.24 -15.96
C GLU A 123 15.69 -1.91 -15.18
N PRO A 124 15.59 -2.07 -13.84
CA PRO A 124 16.65 -2.74 -13.11
C PRO A 124 16.81 -4.15 -13.67
N GLU A 125 17.94 -4.36 -14.34
CA GLU A 125 18.41 -5.65 -14.81
C GLU A 125 18.29 -6.63 -13.64
N ILE A 126 17.46 -7.66 -13.80
CA ILE A 126 17.37 -8.76 -12.83
C ILE A 126 18.67 -9.54 -12.97
N VAL A 127 19.74 -9.07 -12.33
CA VAL A 127 20.98 -9.81 -12.18
C VAL A 127 20.69 -10.93 -11.19
N ASP A 128 20.36 -12.11 -11.75
CA ASP A 128 20.27 -13.38 -11.04
C ASP A 128 21.65 -13.72 -10.46
N THR A 129 21.92 -13.17 -9.29
CA THR A 129 23.03 -13.58 -8.45
C THR A 129 22.46 -14.37 -7.28
N PRO A 130 22.94 -15.60 -7.03
CA PRO A 130 22.42 -16.41 -5.94
C PRO A 130 22.70 -15.72 -4.60
N GLN A 131 21.63 -15.16 -4.00
CA GLN A 131 21.69 -14.58 -2.67
C GLN A 131 21.95 -15.69 -1.66
N LYS A 132 23.14 -15.69 -1.06
CA LYS A 132 23.41 -16.48 0.14
C LYS A 132 22.45 -16.03 1.25
N PRO A 133 21.85 -16.94 2.02
CA PRO A 133 20.93 -16.57 3.07
C PRO A 133 21.65 -15.74 4.12
N ILE A 134 21.19 -14.50 4.33
CA ILE A 134 21.58 -13.67 5.46
C ILE A 134 20.93 -14.31 6.69
N ILE A 135 21.68 -15.21 7.34
CA ILE A 135 21.34 -15.69 8.67
C ILE A 135 21.47 -14.49 9.60
N ALA A 136 20.35 -13.87 9.96
CA ALA A 136 20.29 -12.83 10.96
C ALA A 136 20.76 -13.42 12.30
N GLY A 137 22.03 -13.19 12.63
CA GLY A 137 22.63 -13.52 13.91
C GLY A 137 21.84 -12.85 15.03
N ARG A 138 21.11 -13.65 15.79
CA ARG A 138 20.43 -13.27 17.03
C ARG A 138 21.49 -12.71 17.98
N SER A 139 21.55 -11.38 18.13
CA SER A 139 22.38 -10.76 19.16
C SER A 139 21.92 -11.26 20.53
N LYS A 140 22.83 -11.93 21.23
CA LYS A 140 22.61 -12.48 22.58
C LYS A 140 22.38 -11.31 23.53
N ARG A 141 21.16 -11.14 24.04
CA ARG A 141 20.90 -10.31 25.22
C ARG A 141 21.65 -10.91 26.40
N ALA A 142 22.70 -10.23 26.85
CA ALA A 142 23.37 -10.54 28.11
C ALA A 142 22.40 -10.27 29.27
N ALA A 143 22.10 -11.30 30.04
CA ALA A 143 21.45 -11.17 31.33
C ALA A 143 22.48 -10.64 32.34
N ALA A 144 22.27 -9.43 32.84
CA ALA A 144 22.95 -8.94 34.03
C ALA A 144 21.97 -9.03 35.21
N ILE A 145 21.95 -10.20 35.86
CA ILE A 145 21.44 -10.34 37.23
C ILE A 145 22.63 -10.04 38.14
N LYS A 146 22.57 -8.96 38.92
CA LYS A 146 23.42 -8.79 40.11
C LYS A 146 22.52 -8.83 41.34
N LYS A 147 23.05 -9.58 42.31
CA LYS A 147 22.51 -9.93 43.63
C LYS A 147 22.19 -8.73 44.50
#